data_AF-A0A9E3XHI2-F1
#
_entry.id   AF-A0A9E3XHI2-F1
#
_cell.length_a   1.000
_cell.length_b   1.000
_cell.length_c   1.000
_cell.angle_alpha   90.00
_cell.angle_beta   90.00
_cell.angle_gamma   90.00
#
_symmetry.space_group_name_H-M   'P 1'
#
loop_
_entity.id
_entity.type
_entity.pdbx_description
1 polymer ?
#
loop_
_entity_poly.entity_id
_entity_poly.type
_entity_poly.pdbx_seq_one_letter_code
_entity_poly.pdbx_strand_id
1 'polypeptide(L)'
;ELVYEGEQEGPAKVAQILIGKAIRGLFPAYFPDPEKFKKDGPENPYQKIVNWFGAGNKIDLLNDIPQAEYRKALIGVPGLFDLAKKYHPRADAETQLFLMEFALHGLAEYSFLSKHLIDAGLQFRDLLSSMFDSEDDDRGEELSDEDFYG
;
A
#
# COMPACT_ATOMS: atom_id res chain seq x y z
N GLU A 1 -8.98 29.97 -4.78
CA GLU A 1 -8.10 28.82 -5.08
C GLU A 1 -8.77 27.46 -4.92
N LEU A 2 -9.75 27.29 -4.01
CA LEU A 2 -10.48 26.02 -3.80
C LEU A 2 -11.15 25.38 -5.03
N VAL A 3 -11.52 26.17 -6.05
CA VAL A 3 -12.16 25.63 -7.27
C VAL A 3 -11.15 24.94 -8.20
N TYR A 4 -9.86 25.28 -8.07
CA TYR A 4 -8.78 24.74 -8.92
C TYR A 4 -8.26 23.39 -8.40
N GLU A 5 -8.37 23.14 -7.09
CA GLU A 5 -7.97 21.87 -6.46
C GLU A 5 -8.99 20.75 -6.75
N GLY A 6 -10.30 21.04 -6.66
CA GLY A 6 -11.35 20.06 -6.95
C GLY A 6 -11.38 19.55 -8.39
N GLU A 7 -10.95 20.35 -9.38
CA GLU A 7 -10.84 19.91 -10.78
C GLU A 7 -9.60 19.03 -11.03
N GLN A 8 -8.50 19.21 -10.28
CA GLN A 8 -7.27 18.43 -10.44
C GLN A 8 -7.26 17.09 -9.69
N GLU A 9 -8.05 16.96 -8.61
CA GLU A 9 -8.20 15.68 -7.90
C GLU A 9 -8.74 14.58 -8.81
N GLY A 10 -9.64 14.90 -9.74
CA GLY A 10 -10.23 13.95 -10.68
C GLY A 10 -9.18 13.19 -11.51
N PRO A 11 -8.36 13.89 -12.34
CA PRO A 11 -7.31 13.26 -13.13
C PRO A 11 -6.26 12.51 -12.30
N ALA A 12 -5.81 13.07 -11.18
CA ALA A 12 -4.82 12.43 -10.31
C ALA A 12 -5.37 11.14 -9.69
N LYS A 13 -6.61 11.16 -9.20
CA LYS A 13 -7.32 9.99 -8.68
C LYS A 13 -7.52 8.93 -9.75
N VAL A 14 -7.89 9.33 -10.97
CA VAL A 14 -8.00 8.41 -12.11
C VAL A 14 -6.65 7.77 -12.43
N ALA A 15 -5.56 8.54 -12.45
CA ALA A 15 -4.22 8.02 -12.68
C ALA A 15 -3.83 6.98 -11.61
N GLN A 16 -4.08 7.26 -10.33
CA GLN A 16 -3.82 6.32 -9.24
C GLN A 16 -4.62 5.03 -9.37
N ILE A 17 -5.91 5.13 -9.75
CA ILE A 17 -6.76 3.95 -10.01
C ILE A 17 -6.21 3.13 -11.17
N LEU A 18 -5.77 3.77 -12.26
CA LEU A 18 -5.20 3.06 -13.41
C LEU A 18 -3.88 2.37 -13.07
N ILE A 19 -3.02 3.04 -12.31
CA ILE A 19 -1.76 2.47 -11.81
C ILE A 19 -2.05 1.27 -10.90
N GLY A 20 -2.98 1.40 -9.95
CA GLY A 20 -3.38 0.30 -9.06
C GLY A 20 -3.93 -0.90 -9.83
N LYS A 21 -4.80 -0.67 -10.81
CA LYS A 21 -5.31 -1.72 -11.71
C LYS A 21 -4.20 -2.40 -12.50
N ALA A 22 -3.23 -1.64 -13.00
CA ALA A 22 -2.08 -2.19 -13.75
C ALA A 22 -1.19 -3.05 -12.85
N ILE A 23 -0.87 -2.57 -11.63
CA ILE A 23 -0.12 -3.32 -10.63
C ILE A 23 -0.84 -4.62 -10.31
N ARG A 24 -2.14 -4.55 -9.97
CA ARG A 24 -2.96 -5.72 -9.66
C ARG A 24 -2.97 -6.73 -10.81
N GLY A 25 -3.09 -6.26 -12.05
CA GLY A 25 -3.08 -7.12 -13.25
C GLY A 25 -1.72 -7.77 -13.54
N LEU A 26 -0.61 -7.07 -13.25
CA LEU A 26 0.75 -7.58 -13.49
C LEU A 26 1.24 -8.49 -12.38
N PHE A 27 0.79 -8.29 -11.14
CA PHE A 27 1.31 -8.97 -9.97
C PHE A 27 1.38 -10.50 -10.10
N PRO A 28 0.34 -11.22 -10.62
CA PRO A 28 0.37 -12.67 -10.75
C PRO A 28 1.43 -13.21 -11.72
N ALA A 29 2.00 -12.35 -12.57
CA ALA A 29 3.10 -12.72 -13.48
C ALA A 29 4.47 -12.75 -12.76
N TYR A 30 4.58 -12.10 -11.60
CA TYR A 30 5.83 -11.99 -10.83
C TYR A 30 5.76 -12.81 -9.53
N PHE A 31 4.62 -12.75 -8.83
CA PHE A 31 4.44 -13.40 -7.55
C PHE A 31 3.17 -14.29 -7.54
N PRO A 32 3.05 -15.26 -6.62
CA PRO A 32 1.84 -16.05 -6.47
C PRO A 32 0.59 -15.20 -6.27
N ASP A 33 -0.47 -15.47 -7.01
CA ASP A 33 -1.73 -14.73 -6.87
C ASP A 33 -2.25 -14.69 -5.41
N PRO A 34 -2.32 -13.52 -4.75
CA PRO A 34 -2.75 -13.39 -3.36
C PRO A 34 -4.17 -13.92 -3.08
N GLU A 35 -5.06 -13.92 -4.08
CA GLU A 35 -6.44 -14.39 -3.91
C GLU A 35 -6.53 -15.89 -3.62
N LYS A 36 -5.50 -16.65 -4.01
CA LYS A 36 -5.43 -18.11 -3.78
C LYS A 36 -5.10 -18.48 -2.33
N PHE A 37 -4.80 -17.50 -1.48
CA PHE A 37 -4.33 -17.74 -0.10
C PHE A 37 -5.30 -17.21 0.97
N LYS A 38 -6.56 -16.95 0.61
CA LYS A 38 -7.59 -16.54 1.57
C LYS A 38 -8.16 -17.77 2.29
N LYS A 39 -7.85 -17.85 3.60
CA LYS A 39 -8.44 -18.65 4.68
C LYS A 39 -8.16 -20.16 4.80
N ASP A 40 -7.97 -20.96 3.75
CA ASP A 40 -7.75 -22.43 3.93
C ASP A 40 -6.78 -23.07 2.92
N GLY A 41 -5.84 -22.28 2.39
CA GLY A 41 -4.88 -22.70 1.36
C GLY A 41 -3.52 -23.20 1.89
N PRO A 42 -2.59 -23.58 0.98
CA PRO A 42 -1.18 -23.81 1.34
C PRO A 42 -0.57 -22.58 2.01
N GLU A 43 0.55 -22.76 2.71
CA GLU A 43 1.25 -21.71 3.45
C GLU A 43 1.35 -20.40 2.64
N ASN A 44 0.68 -19.36 3.14
CA ASN A 44 0.62 -18.06 2.47
C ASN A 44 2.01 -17.40 2.46
N PRO A 45 2.65 -17.21 1.30
CA PRO A 45 4.01 -16.66 1.22
C PRO A 45 4.10 -15.22 1.73
N TYR A 46 2.97 -14.53 1.88
CA TYR A 46 2.87 -13.14 2.32
C TYR A 46 2.61 -13.01 3.82
N GLN A 47 2.30 -14.10 4.53
CA GLN A 47 1.78 -14.04 5.90
C GLN A 47 2.71 -13.30 6.86
N LYS A 48 4.03 -13.51 6.74
CA LYS A 48 5.03 -12.87 7.60
C LYS A 48 5.05 -11.34 7.42
N ILE A 49 4.92 -10.88 6.17
CA ILE A 49 4.87 -9.45 5.81
C ILE A 49 3.58 -8.84 6.38
N VAL A 50 2.45 -9.47 6.12
CA VAL A 50 1.13 -9.02 6.58
C VAL A 50 1.07 -8.94 8.11
N ASN A 51 1.55 -9.96 8.80
CA ASN A 51 1.59 -9.97 10.27
C ASN A 51 2.47 -8.85 10.84
N TRP A 52 3.56 -8.49 10.16
CA TRP A 52 4.43 -7.41 10.60
C TRP A 52 3.73 -6.06 10.53
N PHE A 53 3.04 -5.76 9.42
CA PHE A 53 2.20 -4.56 9.33
C PHE A 53 1.04 -4.60 10.33
N GLY A 54 0.37 -5.74 10.47
CA GLY A 54 -0.72 -5.96 11.44
C GLY A 54 -0.32 -5.79 12.90
N ALA A 55 0.97 -5.83 13.23
CA ALA A 55 1.50 -5.48 14.55
C ALA A 55 1.64 -3.95 14.77
N GLY A 56 1.11 -3.12 13.87
CA GLY A 56 1.16 -1.66 13.93
C GLY A 56 2.42 -1.04 13.30
N ASN A 57 3.25 -1.83 12.62
CA ASN A 57 4.40 -1.29 11.90
C ASN A 57 3.96 -0.61 10.60
N LYS A 58 4.78 0.34 10.13
CA LYS A 58 4.58 1.05 8.87
C LYS A 58 5.93 1.32 8.21
N ILE A 59 5.90 1.57 6.91
CA ILE A 59 7.05 2.12 6.20
C ILE A 59 6.61 3.31 5.36
N ASP A 60 7.49 4.30 5.27
CA ASP A 60 7.35 5.48 4.43
C ASP A 60 8.40 5.39 3.32
N LEU A 61 7.96 5.43 2.07
CA LEU A 61 8.79 5.50 0.88
C LEU A 61 8.61 6.89 0.27
N LEU A 62 9.52 7.80 0.64
CA LEU A 62 9.53 9.17 0.13
C LEU A 62 10.09 9.20 -1.29
N ASN A 63 9.61 10.13 -2.12
CA ASN A 63 10.03 10.25 -3.52
C ASN A 63 11.52 10.60 -3.67
N ASP A 64 12.10 11.26 -2.67
CA ASP A 64 13.51 11.69 -2.60
C ASP A 64 14.32 10.91 -1.55
N ILE A 65 13.80 9.75 -1.10
CA ILE A 65 14.48 8.92 -0.10
C ILE A 65 15.90 8.56 -0.55
N PRO A 66 16.93 8.74 0.29
CA PRO A 66 18.28 8.30 -0.05
C PRO A 66 18.33 6.78 -0.27
N GLN A 67 19.08 6.32 -1.28
CA GLN A 67 19.15 4.89 -1.64
C GLN A 67 19.49 3.96 -0.46
N ALA A 68 20.34 4.43 0.48
CA ALA A 68 20.68 3.68 1.68
C ALA A 68 19.49 3.51 2.64
N GLU A 69 18.65 4.54 2.78
CA GLU A 69 17.46 4.51 3.62
C GLU A 69 16.34 3.72 2.96
N TYR A 70 16.16 3.87 1.64
CA TYR A 70 15.25 3.03 0.84
C TYR A 70 15.54 1.54 1.03
N ARG A 71 16.81 1.15 0.85
CA ARG A 71 17.26 -0.23 1.08
C ARG A 71 16.98 -0.69 2.51
N LYS A 72 17.26 0.16 3.51
CA LYS A 72 17.04 -0.16 4.92
C LYS A 72 15.55 -0.34 5.24
N ALA A 73 14.69 0.53 4.70
CA ALA A 73 13.25 0.47 4.88
C ALA A 73 12.68 -0.86 4.36
N LEU A 74 13.03 -1.23 3.13
CA LEU A 74 12.55 -2.48 2.52
C LEU A 74 13.12 -3.73 3.19
N ILE A 75 14.43 -3.78 3.49
CA ILE A 75 15.04 -4.93 4.19
C ILE A 75 14.52 -5.06 5.63
N GLY A 76 14.11 -3.94 6.24
CA GLY A 76 13.52 -3.91 7.58
C GLY A 76 12.19 -4.64 7.68
N VAL A 77 11.49 -4.90 6.57
CA VAL A 77 10.22 -5.65 6.54
C VAL A 77 10.50 -7.16 6.55
N PRO A 78 10.18 -7.88 7.64
CA PRO A 78 10.48 -9.31 7.74
C PRO A 78 9.78 -10.14 6.67
N GLY A 79 10.55 -10.97 5.97
CA GLY A 79 10.05 -11.85 4.91
C GLY A 79 9.95 -11.21 3.52
N LEU A 80 10.11 -9.89 3.40
CA LEU A 80 10.02 -9.22 2.10
C LEU A 80 11.18 -9.56 1.17
N PHE A 81 12.42 -9.54 1.69
CA PHE A 81 13.60 -9.97 0.94
C PHE A 81 13.53 -11.44 0.54
N ASP A 82 13.10 -12.30 1.48
CA ASP A 82 12.99 -13.75 1.24
C ASP A 82 11.97 -14.05 0.14
N LEU A 83 10.84 -13.32 0.12
CA LEU A 83 9.82 -13.41 -0.92
C LEU A 83 10.41 -13.07 -2.31
N ALA A 84 11.04 -11.90 -2.44
CA ALA A 84 11.65 -11.46 -3.70
C ALA A 84 12.71 -12.47 -4.18
N LYS A 85 13.58 -12.91 -3.27
CA LYS A 85 14.64 -13.87 -3.59
C LYS A 85 14.10 -15.25 -3.98
N LYS A 86 13.02 -15.71 -3.35
CA LYS A 86 12.39 -17.01 -3.63
C LYS A 86 11.80 -17.07 -5.04
N TYR A 87 11.09 -16.04 -5.47
CA TYR A 87 10.44 -16.01 -6.79
C TYR A 87 11.33 -15.47 -7.91
N HIS A 88 12.36 -14.68 -7.56
CA HIS A 88 13.29 -14.10 -8.53
C HIS A 88 14.76 -14.29 -8.10
N PRO A 89 15.27 -15.54 -8.00
CA PRO A 89 16.60 -15.80 -7.43
C PRO A 89 17.77 -15.21 -8.23
N ARG A 90 17.55 -14.93 -9.52
CA ARG A 90 18.55 -14.40 -10.46
C ARG A 90 18.56 -12.88 -10.59
N ALA A 91 17.59 -12.18 -10.00
CA ALA A 91 17.58 -10.72 -9.99
C ALA A 91 18.79 -10.19 -9.21
N ASP A 92 19.42 -9.15 -9.75
CA ASP A 92 20.50 -8.41 -9.10
C ASP A 92 19.99 -7.61 -7.90
N ALA A 93 20.90 -6.98 -7.14
CA ALA A 93 20.56 -6.32 -5.89
C ALA A 93 19.54 -5.18 -6.05
N GLU A 94 19.61 -4.42 -7.14
CA GLU A 94 18.68 -3.31 -7.39
C GLU A 94 17.30 -3.83 -7.81
N THR A 95 17.29 -4.86 -8.68
CA THR A 95 16.05 -5.52 -9.09
C THR A 95 15.36 -6.22 -7.91
N GLN A 96 16.12 -6.79 -6.96
CA GLN A 96 15.53 -7.33 -5.73
C GLN A 96 14.79 -6.26 -4.93
N LEU A 97 15.39 -5.07 -4.74
CA LEU A 97 14.74 -3.98 -4.03
C LEU A 97 13.47 -3.51 -4.74
N PHE A 98 13.54 -3.34 -6.05
CA PHE A 98 12.37 -3.01 -6.86
C PHE A 98 11.25 -4.06 -6.71
N LEU A 99 11.60 -5.35 -6.75
CA LEU A 99 10.64 -6.44 -6.56
C LEU A 99 10.04 -6.47 -5.16
N MET A 100 10.80 -6.07 -4.14
CA MET A 100 10.31 -5.90 -2.77
C MET A 100 9.28 -4.77 -2.67
N GLU A 101 9.56 -3.61 -3.26
CA GLU A 101 8.59 -2.50 -3.33
C GLU A 101 7.36 -2.90 -4.15
N PHE A 102 7.55 -3.52 -5.32
CA PHE A 102 6.46 -4.03 -6.15
C PHE A 102 5.59 -5.05 -5.40
N ALA A 103 6.20 -5.89 -4.55
CA ALA A 103 5.48 -6.81 -3.68
C ALA A 103 4.52 -6.07 -2.74
N LEU A 104 4.99 -5.01 -2.07
CA LEU A 104 4.16 -4.21 -1.17
C LEU A 104 3.02 -3.50 -1.90
N HIS A 105 3.31 -2.91 -3.05
CA HIS A 105 2.29 -2.31 -3.91
C HIS A 105 1.21 -3.31 -4.29
N GLY A 106 1.60 -4.49 -4.79
CA GLY A 106 0.63 -5.52 -5.14
C GLY A 106 -0.20 -5.98 -3.96
N LEU A 107 0.41 -6.23 -2.79
CA LEU A 107 -0.32 -6.59 -1.58
C LEU A 107 -1.35 -5.53 -1.18
N ALA A 108 -1.04 -4.24 -1.36
CA ALA A 108 -2.02 -3.17 -1.15
C ALA A 108 -3.18 -3.24 -2.15
N GLU A 109 -2.90 -3.44 -3.45
CA GLU A 109 -3.95 -3.57 -4.47
C GLU A 109 -4.81 -4.85 -4.34
N TYR A 110 -4.35 -5.83 -3.55
CA TYR A 110 -5.10 -7.03 -3.16
C TYR A 110 -5.75 -6.92 -1.78
N SER A 111 -5.68 -5.76 -1.13
CA SER A 111 -6.22 -5.49 0.20
C SER A 111 -5.65 -6.45 1.27
N PHE A 112 -4.35 -6.75 1.17
CA PHE A 112 -3.58 -7.38 2.24
C PHE A 112 -2.88 -6.34 3.11
N LEU A 113 -2.62 -5.15 2.55
CA LEU A 113 -2.05 -3.97 3.22
C LEU A 113 -2.87 -2.74 2.83
N SER A 114 -2.68 -1.65 3.58
CA SER A 114 -3.13 -0.33 3.16
C SER A 114 -1.97 0.48 2.59
N LYS A 115 -2.29 1.39 1.65
CA LYS A 115 -1.37 2.29 0.97
C LYS A 115 -1.99 3.69 0.93
N HIS A 116 -1.30 4.67 1.51
CA HIS A 116 -1.70 6.07 1.48
C HIS A 116 -0.64 6.91 0.78
N LEU A 117 -1.10 7.89 -0.01
CA LEU A 117 -0.24 8.96 -0.47
C LEU A 117 -0.03 9.92 0.70
N ILE A 118 1.22 10.32 0.90
CA ILE A 118 1.62 11.38 1.83
C ILE A 118 2.30 12.48 1.01
N ASP A 119 2.43 13.70 1.54
CA ASP A 119 2.86 14.91 0.81
C ASP A 119 4.04 14.71 -0.16
N ALA A 120 4.99 13.86 0.21
CA ALA A 120 6.18 13.58 -0.61
C ALA A 120 6.45 12.07 -0.81
N GLY A 121 5.44 11.21 -0.77
CA GLY A 121 5.68 9.77 -0.94
C GLY A 121 4.49 8.86 -0.69
N LEU A 122 4.81 7.64 -0.26
CA LEU A 122 3.86 6.56 -0.02
C LEU A 122 4.08 5.96 1.36
N GLN A 123 2.98 5.71 2.08
CA GLN A 123 3.01 4.97 3.34
C GLN A 123 2.28 3.63 3.19
N PHE A 124 2.94 2.55 3.62
CA PHE A 124 2.30 1.23 3.78
C PHE A 124 2.06 0.96 5.25
N ARG A 125 0.86 0.48 5.58
CA ARG A 125 0.45 0.15 6.95
C ARG A 125 -0.59 -0.97 6.97
N ASP A 126 -0.99 -1.37 8.18
CA ASP A 126 -2.07 -2.34 8.37
C ASP A 126 -3.39 -1.87 7.73
N LEU A 127 -4.11 -2.82 7.12
CA LEU A 127 -5.38 -2.52 6.47
C LEU A 127 -6.48 -2.14 7.47
N LEU A 128 -6.62 -2.92 8.55
CA LEU A 128 -7.71 -2.75 9.50
C LEU A 128 -7.56 -1.42 10.26
N SER A 129 -6.35 -1.11 10.73
CA SER A 129 -6.06 0.18 11.36
C SER A 129 -6.42 1.36 10.45
N SER A 130 -6.16 1.23 9.14
CA SER A 130 -6.44 2.33 8.20
C SER A 130 -7.93 2.57 7.95
N MET A 131 -8.76 1.52 8.08
CA MET A 131 -10.21 1.65 7.92
C MET A 131 -10.82 2.46 9.06
N PHE A 132 -10.38 2.23 10.30
CA PHE A 132 -10.88 2.98 11.46
C PHE A 132 -10.49 4.47 11.43
N ASP A 133 -9.29 4.79 10.96
CA ASP A 133 -8.87 6.19 10.79
C ASP A 133 -9.74 6.95 9.76
N SER A 134 -10.31 6.23 8.78
CA SER A 134 -11.13 6.84 7.72
C SER A 134 -12.55 7.16 8.22
N GLU A 135 -13.09 6.32 9.11
CA GLU A 135 -14.43 6.50 9.69
C GLU A 135 -14.51 7.64 10.72
N ASP A 136 -13.37 8.08 11.26
CA ASP A 136 -13.32 9.23 12.16
C ASP A 136 -13.25 10.57 11.40
N ASP A 137 -12.81 10.58 10.14
CA ASP A 137 -12.79 11.77 9.28
C ASP A 137 -14.20 12.06 8.68
N ASP A 138 -14.97 11.01 8.35
CA ASP A 138 -16.33 11.11 7.80
C ASP A 138 -17.40 11.46 8.87
N ARG A 139 -17.06 11.47 10.17
CA ARG A 139 -17.96 11.87 11.27
C ARG A 139 -17.94 13.36 11.60
N GLY A 140 -17.28 14.17 10.76
CA GLY A 140 -17.21 15.64 10.88
C GLY A 140 -18.34 16.42 10.20
N GLU A 141 -19.20 15.77 9.39
CA GLU A 141 -20.27 16.44 8.62
C GLU A 141 -21.65 15.80 8.82
N GLU A 142 -22.14 15.72 10.06
CA GLU A 142 -23.59 15.80 10.29
C GLU A 142 -23.93 17.25 10.66
N LEU A 143 -24.20 18.06 9.62
CA LEU A 143 -24.92 19.32 9.77
C LEU A 143 -26.28 18.99 10.39
N SER A 144 -26.47 19.31 11.67
CA SER A 144 -27.77 19.25 12.31
C SER A 144 -28.69 20.29 11.67
N ASP A 145 -29.80 19.85 11.07
CA ASP A 145 -30.88 20.66 10.48
C ASP A 145 -31.63 21.56 11.50
N GLU A 146 -31.00 21.97 12.61
CA GLU A 146 -31.66 22.68 13.73
C GLU A 146 -31.46 24.21 13.72
N ASP A 147 -30.60 24.76 12.86
CA ASP A 147 -30.32 26.21 12.85
C ASP A 147 -31.27 27.05 11.95
N PHE A 148 -32.38 26.47 11.45
CA PHE A 148 -33.36 27.20 10.62
C PHE A 148 -34.43 27.97 11.43
N TYR A 149 -34.42 27.93 12.76
CA TYR A 149 -35.28 28.78 13.60
C TYR A 149 -34.52 29.31 14.83
N GLY A 150 -33.81 30.42 14.65
CA GLY A 150 -33.26 31.26 15.71
C GLY A 150 -33.29 32.73 15.35
#